data_AF-A0AAW9VD89-F1
#
_entry.id   AF-A0AAW9VD89-F1
#
_cell.length_a   1.000
_cell.length_b   1.000
_cell.length_c   1.000
_cell.angle_alpha   90.00
_cell.angle_beta   90.00
_cell.angle_gamma   90.00
#
_symmetry.space_group_name_H-M   'P 1'
#
loop_
_entity.id
_entity.type
_entity.pdbx_description
1 polymer ?
#
loop_
_entity_poly.entity_id
_entity_poly.type
_entity_poly.pdbx_seq_one_letter_code
_entity_poly.pdbx_strand_id
1 'polypeptide(L)'
;MSNEDIAKLLEGGNSCFSLQDTLVLSIPKKNTATLFYKSLYTKLNIKVDKPVIFICKYDELITEDESQWDIYTLGLSELVETLAIIDTAMGQSFLAKKAQKNNDNSHLGEFILFDDEISSPNLIKNVVIDMIIKKQPLFEEWCDVLRRYEAYGMMRFLISAAQQDKNANINQLCDRYGISASYFRQLYRENFNKTAKRKIMGVRMGAAILQLIESEHSILDVGLEAGYCSASHFTNDLKKELGLTPSEIRHLGAMLYEQ
;
A
#
# COMPACT_ATOMS: atom_id res chain seq x y z
N MET A 1 16.75 -10.14 9.64
CA MET A 1 16.05 -11.36 9.18
C MET A 1 15.57 -11.10 7.79
N SER A 2 15.84 -12.00 6.84
CA SER A 2 15.34 -11.85 5.47
C SER A 2 13.83 -12.06 5.42
N ASN A 3 13.16 -11.60 4.34
CA ASN A 3 11.73 -11.90 4.14
C ASN A 3 11.46 -13.41 4.05
N GLU A 4 12.45 -14.20 3.61
CA GLU A 4 12.39 -15.66 3.60
C GLU A 4 12.40 -16.24 5.03
N ASP A 5 13.15 -15.62 5.95
CA ASP A 5 13.17 -16.03 7.36
C ASP A 5 11.84 -15.69 8.06
N ILE A 6 11.22 -14.55 7.71
CA ILE A 6 9.89 -14.18 8.21
C ILE A 6 8.83 -15.12 7.62
N ALA A 7 8.85 -15.41 6.31
CA ALA A 7 7.94 -16.36 5.69
C ALA A 7 8.04 -17.76 6.35
N LYS A 8 9.25 -18.25 6.61
CA LYS A 8 9.48 -19.53 7.34
C LYS A 8 9.04 -19.50 8.80
N LEU A 9 9.15 -18.36 9.49
CA LEU A 9 8.62 -18.20 10.85
C LEU A 9 7.09 -18.12 10.89
N LEU A 10 6.48 -17.58 9.83
CA LEU A 10 5.02 -17.51 9.66
C LEU A 10 4.43 -18.86 9.17
N GLU A 11 5.22 -19.71 8.52
CA GLU A 11 4.87 -21.11 8.22
C GLU A 11 4.63 -21.94 9.49
N GLY A 12 5.30 -21.60 10.61
CA GLY A 12 5.07 -22.22 11.92
C GLY A 12 3.78 -21.77 12.62
N GLY A 13 3.09 -20.74 12.09
CA GLY A 13 1.88 -20.19 12.69
C GLY A 13 0.92 -19.64 11.64
N ASN A 14 0.07 -20.51 11.06
CA ASN A 14 -1.17 -20.24 10.31
C ASN A 14 -1.23 -19.08 9.29
N SER A 15 -0.16 -18.36 8.99
CA SER A 15 -0.16 -17.22 8.04
C SER A 15 0.74 -17.52 6.84
N CYS A 16 0.12 -17.81 5.70
CA CYS A 16 0.75 -18.43 4.53
C CYS A 16 0.70 -17.52 3.28
N PHE A 17 0.92 -16.21 3.42
CA PHE A 17 1.09 -15.33 2.25
C PHE A 17 2.40 -14.54 2.29
N SER A 18 3.07 -14.53 1.15
CA SER A 18 4.34 -13.86 0.81
C SER A 18 4.09 -12.48 0.19
N LEU A 19 5.05 -11.56 0.30
CA LEU A 19 4.96 -10.25 -0.38
C LEU A 19 4.88 -10.33 -1.92
N GLN A 20 5.16 -11.50 -2.48
CA GLN A 20 5.02 -11.80 -3.91
C GLN A 20 3.59 -12.22 -4.30
N ASP A 21 2.74 -12.56 -3.32
CA ASP A 21 1.36 -12.92 -3.58
C ASP A 21 0.55 -11.69 -4.01
N THR A 22 -0.64 -11.97 -4.53
CA THR A 22 -1.50 -10.97 -5.14
C THR A 22 -2.86 -10.96 -4.45
N LEU A 23 -3.31 -9.76 -4.07
CA LEU A 23 -4.68 -9.49 -3.71
C LEU A 23 -5.50 -9.33 -4.99
N VAL A 24 -6.56 -10.12 -5.11
CA VAL A 24 -7.40 -10.18 -6.31
C VAL A 24 -8.82 -9.78 -5.94
N LEU A 25 -9.36 -8.78 -6.62
CA LEU A 25 -10.77 -8.45 -6.63
C LEU A 25 -11.38 -9.01 -7.92
N SER A 26 -12.28 -9.98 -7.81
CA SER A 26 -12.99 -10.57 -8.94
C SER A 26 -14.46 -10.21 -8.92
N ILE A 27 -14.97 -9.68 -10.03
CA ILE A 27 -16.37 -9.28 -10.19
C ILE A 27 -16.96 -10.02 -11.41
N PRO A 28 -18.02 -10.84 -11.24
CA PRO A 28 -18.65 -11.55 -12.35
C PRO A 28 -19.48 -10.59 -13.21
N LYS A 29 -19.32 -10.65 -14.54
CA LYS A 29 -20.15 -9.90 -15.51
C LYS A 29 -21.50 -10.54 -15.78
N LYS A 30 -21.62 -11.84 -15.49
CA LYS A 30 -22.84 -12.64 -15.66
C LYS A 30 -23.07 -13.50 -14.43
N ASN A 31 -24.33 -13.69 -14.09
CA ASN A 31 -24.76 -14.47 -12.92
C ASN A 31 -24.40 -15.98 -12.99
N THR A 32 -23.94 -16.47 -14.14
CA THR A 32 -23.53 -17.87 -14.35
C THR A 32 -22.01 -18.06 -14.34
N ALA A 33 -21.23 -16.98 -14.21
CA ALA A 33 -19.79 -17.05 -14.23
C ALA A 33 -19.25 -17.75 -12.97
N THR A 34 -18.28 -18.64 -13.14
CA THR A 34 -17.55 -19.27 -12.03
C THR A 34 -16.06 -19.02 -12.21
N LEU A 35 -15.38 -18.71 -11.12
CA LEU A 35 -13.92 -18.58 -11.06
C LEU A 35 -13.38 -19.50 -9.97
N PHE A 36 -12.21 -20.07 -10.22
CA PHE A 36 -11.51 -20.90 -9.26
C PHE A 36 -10.14 -20.31 -8.95
N TYR A 37 -9.76 -20.37 -7.68
CA TYR A 37 -8.38 -20.10 -7.29
C TYR A 37 -7.95 -21.12 -6.25
N LYS A 38 -6.64 -21.34 -6.17
CA LYS A 38 -6.08 -22.23 -5.17
C LYS A 38 -5.84 -21.47 -3.88
N SER A 39 -6.43 -21.95 -2.79
CA SER A 39 -6.25 -21.37 -1.46
C SER A 39 -4.78 -21.43 -1.05
N LEU A 40 -4.26 -20.30 -0.57
CA LEU A 40 -2.94 -20.26 0.07
C LEU A 40 -2.93 -21.04 1.39
N TYR A 41 -4.07 -21.16 2.06
CA TYR A 41 -4.19 -21.73 3.41
C TYR A 41 -4.48 -23.23 3.36
N THR A 42 -5.54 -23.62 2.65
CA THR A 42 -6.02 -25.01 2.60
C THR A 42 -5.44 -25.80 1.44
N LYS A 43 -4.81 -25.12 0.47
CA LYS A 43 -4.36 -25.70 -0.82
C LYS A 43 -5.48 -26.31 -1.67
N LEU A 44 -6.74 -26.10 -1.29
CA LEU A 44 -7.92 -26.53 -2.03
C LEU A 44 -8.27 -25.51 -3.13
N ASN A 45 -8.95 -25.98 -4.17
CA ASN A 45 -9.54 -25.10 -5.18
C ASN A 45 -10.84 -24.51 -4.63
N ILE A 46 -10.85 -23.20 -4.43
CA ILE A 46 -12.01 -22.45 -3.95
C ILE A 46 -12.81 -21.97 -5.17
N LYS A 47 -14.11 -22.24 -5.16
CA LYS A 47 -15.06 -21.77 -6.17
C LYS A 47 -15.68 -20.46 -5.73
N VAL A 48 -15.72 -19.46 -6.61
CA VAL A 48 -16.40 -18.18 -6.39
C VAL A 48 -17.30 -17.83 -7.58
N ASP A 49 -18.49 -17.31 -7.28
CA ASP A 49 -19.54 -16.93 -8.23
C ASP A 49 -20.13 -15.53 -7.96
N LYS A 50 -19.55 -14.81 -6.99
CA LYS A 50 -19.95 -13.48 -6.54
C LYS A 50 -18.76 -12.52 -6.53
N PRO A 51 -19.00 -11.20 -6.42
CA PRO A 51 -17.93 -10.24 -6.16
C PRO A 51 -17.20 -10.59 -4.86
N VAL A 52 -15.90 -10.89 -4.97
CA VAL A 52 -15.06 -11.28 -3.84
C VAL A 52 -13.67 -10.68 -3.93
N ILE A 53 -13.04 -10.49 -2.78
CA ILE A 53 -11.61 -10.23 -2.68
C ILE A 53 -10.90 -11.34 -1.92
N PHE A 54 -9.77 -11.80 -2.45
CA PHE A 54 -8.98 -12.90 -1.89
C PHE A 54 -7.49 -12.72 -2.19
N ILE A 55 -6.65 -13.53 -1.55
CA ILE A 55 -5.20 -13.55 -1.77
C ILE A 55 -4.83 -14.88 -2.43
N CYS A 56 -4.11 -14.83 -3.54
CA CYS A 56 -3.59 -16.02 -4.22
C CYS A 56 -2.21 -15.75 -4.83
N LYS A 57 -1.56 -16.81 -5.30
CA LYS A 57 -0.43 -16.66 -6.23
C LYS A 57 -0.95 -16.24 -7.60
N TYR A 58 -0.22 -15.36 -8.28
CA TYR A 58 -0.65 -14.80 -9.56
C TYR A 58 -0.85 -15.88 -10.65
N ASP A 59 -0.05 -16.95 -10.62
CA ASP A 59 -0.07 -18.07 -11.57
C ASP A 59 -1.12 -19.15 -11.25
N GLU A 60 -1.82 -19.05 -10.13
CA GLU A 60 -2.79 -20.06 -9.66
C GLU A 60 -4.27 -19.62 -9.82
N LEU A 61 -4.53 -18.57 -10.61
CA LEU A 61 -5.88 -18.15 -10.99
C LEU A 61 -6.37 -18.98 -12.19
N ILE A 62 -7.49 -19.69 -12.03
CA ILE A 62 -8.07 -20.53 -13.08
C ILE A 62 -9.49 -20.05 -13.38
N THR A 63 -9.73 -19.61 -14.61
CA THR A 63 -11.07 -19.26 -15.10
C THR A 63 -11.36 -19.99 -16.39
N GLU A 64 -12.61 -20.43 -16.56
CA GLU A 64 -13.09 -21.08 -17.79
C GLU A 64 -13.22 -20.06 -18.94
N ASP A 65 -13.48 -18.78 -18.60
CA ASP A 65 -13.62 -17.69 -19.56
C ASP A 65 -13.32 -16.33 -18.89
N GLU A 66 -12.10 -15.80 -19.10
CA GLU A 66 -11.68 -14.48 -18.60
C GLU A 66 -12.62 -13.35 -19.04
N SER A 67 -13.30 -13.49 -20.18
CA SER A 67 -14.20 -12.45 -20.69
C SER A 67 -15.47 -12.26 -19.84
N GLN A 68 -15.78 -13.22 -18.96
CA GLN A 68 -16.92 -13.15 -18.04
C GLN A 68 -16.61 -12.45 -16.72
N TRP A 69 -15.38 -12.00 -16.52
CA TRP A 69 -14.92 -11.41 -15.26
C TRP A 69 -14.29 -10.04 -15.47
N ASP A 70 -14.47 -9.15 -14.49
CA ASP A 70 -13.57 -8.03 -14.26
C ASP A 70 -12.66 -8.40 -13.10
N ILE A 71 -11.36 -8.47 -13.36
CA ILE A 71 -10.34 -8.89 -12.41
C ILE A 71 -9.38 -7.73 -12.20
N TYR A 72 -9.22 -7.33 -10.95
CA TYR A 72 -8.28 -6.31 -10.54
C TYR A 72 -7.29 -6.91 -9.55
N THR A 73 -6.03 -6.53 -9.67
CA THR A 73 -4.94 -7.11 -8.88
C THR A 73 -4.13 -6.04 -8.19
N LEU A 74 -3.64 -6.37 -6.99
CA LEU A 74 -2.73 -5.54 -6.21
C LEU A 74 -1.70 -6.46 -5.55
N GLY A 75 -0.41 -6.23 -5.82
CA GLY A 75 0.64 -7.01 -5.16
C GLY A 75 0.65 -6.74 -3.65
N LEU A 76 0.94 -7.76 -2.83
CA LEU A 76 0.97 -7.57 -1.38
C LEU A 76 2.04 -6.59 -0.92
N SER A 77 3.14 -6.43 -1.66
CA SER A 77 4.11 -5.35 -1.46
C SER A 77 3.49 -3.95 -1.60
N GLU A 78 2.58 -3.74 -2.56
CA GLU A 78 1.86 -2.47 -2.73
C GLU A 78 0.76 -2.29 -1.68
N LEU A 79 0.11 -3.38 -1.26
CA LEU A 79 -0.80 -3.35 -0.12
C LEU A 79 -0.06 -2.92 1.15
N VAL A 80 1.13 -3.47 1.41
CA VAL A 80 1.99 -3.07 2.54
C VAL A 80 2.36 -1.59 2.46
N GLU A 81 2.68 -1.08 1.28
CA GLU A 81 2.91 0.35 1.07
C GLU A 81 1.67 1.16 1.45
N THR A 82 0.50 0.77 0.97
CA THR A 82 -0.79 1.45 1.23
C THR A 82 -1.13 1.43 2.73
N LEU A 83 -1.00 0.25 3.36
CA LEU A 83 -1.24 0.05 4.78
C LEU A 83 -0.32 0.90 5.65
N ALA A 84 0.98 0.95 5.33
CA ALA A 84 1.93 1.78 6.06
C ALA A 84 1.62 3.28 5.94
N ILE A 85 1.19 3.76 4.77
CA ILE A 85 0.76 5.15 4.57
C ILE A 85 -0.45 5.46 5.45
N ILE A 86 -1.50 4.64 5.39
CA ILE A 86 -2.74 4.86 6.15
C ILE A 86 -2.47 4.81 7.64
N ASP A 87 -1.77 3.79 8.13
CA ASP A 87 -1.48 3.67 9.56
C ASP A 87 -0.62 4.85 10.07
N THR A 88 0.29 5.39 9.24
CA THR A 88 1.07 6.59 9.58
C THR A 88 0.17 7.83 9.66
N ALA A 89 -0.70 8.03 8.67
CA ALA A 89 -1.62 9.16 8.63
C ALA A 89 -2.64 9.13 9.79
N MET A 90 -3.11 7.94 10.19
CA MET A 90 -4.04 7.77 11.31
C MET A 90 -3.35 7.82 12.68
N GLY A 91 -2.03 8.01 12.74
CA GLY A 91 -1.28 8.01 14.00
C GLY A 91 -1.33 6.67 14.76
N GLN A 92 -1.62 5.55 14.08
CA GLN A 92 -1.68 4.25 14.76
C GLN A 92 -0.26 3.81 15.15
N SER A 93 -0.01 3.80 16.46
CA SER A 93 1.19 3.25 17.09
C SER A 93 1.03 1.73 17.27
N PHE A 94 1.97 0.98 16.68
CA PHE A 94 2.07 -0.48 16.72
C PHE A 94 2.02 -1.08 18.14
N LEU A 95 2.34 -0.31 19.18
CA LEU A 95 2.44 -0.82 20.55
C LEU A 95 1.15 -0.68 21.38
N ALA A 96 0.12 0.03 20.91
CA ALA A 96 -1.07 0.29 21.72
C ALA A 96 -2.11 -0.84 21.73
N LYS A 97 -2.03 -1.81 20.80
CA LYS A 97 -3.03 -2.89 20.65
C LYS A 97 -2.52 -4.28 21.00
N LYS A 98 -1.54 -4.40 21.90
CA LYS A 98 -1.31 -5.66 22.63
C LYS A 98 -2.34 -5.84 23.77
N ALA A 99 -3.60 -5.51 23.52
CA ALA A 99 -4.70 -5.72 24.45
C ALA A 99 -5.61 -6.82 23.88
N GLN A 100 -5.34 -8.06 24.33
CA GLN A 100 -6.26 -9.19 24.37
C GLN A 100 -6.98 -9.56 23.06
N LYS A 101 -6.33 -10.38 22.22
CA LYS A 101 -7.06 -11.46 21.52
C LYS A 101 -6.54 -12.78 22.07
N ASN A 102 -7.44 -13.52 22.72
CA ASN A 102 -7.19 -14.88 23.20
C ASN A 102 -6.79 -15.79 22.03
N ASN A 103 -6.03 -16.83 22.36
CA ASN A 103 -5.69 -17.96 21.48
C ASN A 103 -6.94 -18.68 20.96
N ASP A 104 -7.66 -18.07 20.02
CA ASP A 104 -8.60 -18.79 19.17
C ASP A 104 -7.90 -19.00 17.82
N ASN A 105 -7.86 -20.25 17.38
CA ASN A 105 -7.29 -20.69 16.12
C ASN A 105 -7.74 -19.76 14.98
N SER A 106 -6.87 -18.81 14.61
CA SER A 106 -7.16 -17.82 13.56
C SER A 106 -7.14 -18.54 12.21
N HIS A 107 -8.30 -19.01 11.77
CA HIS A 107 -8.50 -19.36 10.38
C HIS A 107 -8.56 -18.05 9.59
N LEU A 108 -7.44 -17.66 8.98
CA LEU A 108 -7.45 -16.61 7.96
C LEU A 108 -8.47 -17.06 6.90
N GLY A 109 -9.57 -16.33 6.80
CA GLY A 109 -10.66 -16.63 5.87
C GLY A 109 -10.17 -16.61 4.42
N GLU A 110 -10.82 -17.43 3.58
CA GLU A 110 -10.44 -17.64 2.18
C GLU A 110 -10.68 -16.40 1.32
N PHE A 111 -11.82 -15.72 1.50
CA PHE A 111 -12.20 -14.54 0.74
C PHE A 111 -13.19 -13.67 1.51
N ILE A 112 -13.32 -12.40 1.10
CA ILE A 112 -14.32 -11.45 1.59
C ILE A 112 -15.35 -11.24 0.47
N LEU A 113 -16.64 -11.40 0.81
CA LEU A 113 -17.77 -11.14 -0.09
C LEU A 113 -18.15 -9.66 -0.08
N PHE A 114 -18.63 -9.15 -1.21
CA PHE A 114 -19.28 -7.85 -1.31
C PHE A 114 -20.76 -8.03 -1.59
N ASP A 115 -21.61 -7.34 -0.82
CA ASP A 115 -23.05 -7.57 -0.82
C ASP A 115 -23.80 -6.92 -1.99
N ASP A 116 -23.31 -5.82 -2.61
CA ASP A 116 -23.96 -5.16 -3.76
C ASP A 116 -22.98 -4.29 -4.58
N GLU A 117 -23.43 -3.87 -5.79
CA GLU A 117 -22.72 -3.18 -6.88
C GLU A 117 -21.48 -2.39 -6.44
N ILE A 118 -20.30 -2.99 -6.67
CA ILE A 118 -19.04 -2.23 -6.67
C ILE A 118 -19.11 -1.28 -7.87
N SER A 119 -19.65 -0.07 -7.65
CA SER A 119 -19.70 1.00 -8.64
C SER A 119 -18.29 1.24 -9.15
N SER A 120 -18.01 0.75 -10.37
CA SER A 120 -16.75 0.80 -11.11
C SER A 120 -15.52 1.00 -10.21
N PRO A 121 -14.84 -0.07 -9.75
CA PRO A 121 -13.63 0.05 -8.96
C PRO A 121 -12.52 0.61 -9.85
N ASN A 122 -12.50 1.94 -10.05
CA ASN A 122 -11.52 2.56 -10.94
C ASN A 122 -10.08 2.30 -10.46
N LEU A 123 -9.89 1.91 -9.18
CA LEU A 123 -8.71 1.18 -8.70
C LEU A 123 -9.09 0.27 -7.50
N ILE A 124 -8.69 -1.01 -7.52
CA ILE A 124 -8.74 -1.93 -6.35
C ILE A 124 -8.16 -1.29 -5.07
N LYS A 125 -7.21 -0.37 -5.23
CA LYS A 125 -6.62 0.42 -4.15
C LYS A 125 -7.66 1.20 -3.33
N ASN A 126 -8.71 1.71 -3.96
CA ASN A 126 -9.78 2.44 -3.26
C ASN A 126 -10.59 1.50 -2.36
N VAL A 127 -10.89 0.30 -2.86
CA VAL A 127 -11.57 -0.75 -2.08
C VAL A 127 -10.70 -1.15 -0.89
N VAL A 128 -9.40 -1.34 -1.10
CA VAL A 128 -8.44 -1.61 -0.02
C VAL A 128 -8.41 -0.49 1.03
N ILE A 129 -8.31 0.78 0.60
CA ILE A 129 -8.31 1.93 1.51
C ILE A 129 -9.59 1.94 2.36
N ASP A 130 -10.75 1.74 1.73
CA ASP A 130 -12.04 1.70 2.41
C ASP A 130 -12.11 0.56 3.46
N MET A 131 -11.66 -0.64 3.09
CA MET A 131 -11.62 -1.78 4.02
C MET A 131 -10.70 -1.54 5.23
N ILE A 132 -9.54 -0.89 5.03
CA ILE A 132 -8.62 -0.53 6.12
C ILE A 132 -9.28 0.50 7.05
N ILE A 133 -9.87 1.55 6.48
CA ILE A 133 -10.50 2.62 7.26
C ILE A 133 -11.70 2.08 8.05
N LYS A 134 -12.54 1.25 7.43
CA LYS A 134 -13.70 0.61 8.05
C LYS A 134 -13.34 -0.56 8.96
N LYS A 135 -12.07 -0.98 9.00
CA LYS A 135 -11.56 -2.13 9.78
C LYS A 135 -12.37 -3.39 9.50
N GLN A 136 -12.51 -3.73 8.21
CA GLN A 136 -13.19 -4.97 7.80
C GLN A 136 -12.55 -6.15 8.55
N PRO A 137 -13.32 -7.01 9.27
CA PRO A 137 -12.73 -7.93 10.26
C PRO A 137 -11.70 -8.91 9.71
N LEU A 138 -11.98 -9.53 8.56
CA LEU A 138 -11.08 -10.50 7.94
C LEU A 138 -9.88 -9.81 7.29
N PHE A 139 -10.09 -8.64 6.68
CA PHE A 139 -9.04 -7.83 6.08
C PHE A 139 -8.07 -7.30 7.14
N GLU A 140 -8.57 -6.97 8.34
CA GLU A 140 -7.73 -6.56 9.47
C GLU A 140 -6.82 -7.71 9.91
N GLU A 141 -7.29 -8.96 9.89
CA GLU A 141 -6.43 -10.13 10.16
C GLU A 141 -5.31 -10.25 9.11
N TRP A 142 -5.63 -10.04 7.83
CA TRP A 142 -4.61 -9.99 6.77
C TRP A 142 -3.62 -8.84 6.99
N CYS A 143 -4.11 -7.65 7.34
CA CYS A 143 -3.28 -6.48 7.65
C CYS A 143 -2.36 -6.74 8.85
N ASP A 144 -2.84 -7.41 9.89
CA ASP A 144 -2.05 -7.77 11.07
C ASP A 144 -0.91 -8.74 10.71
N VAL A 145 -1.13 -9.66 9.78
CA VAL A 145 -0.04 -10.45 9.21
C VAL A 145 0.96 -9.56 8.49
N LEU A 146 0.50 -8.69 7.60
CA LEU A 146 1.36 -7.81 6.79
C LEU A 146 2.18 -6.83 7.65
N ARG A 147 1.64 -6.36 8.77
CA ARG A 147 2.35 -5.50 9.74
C ARG A 147 3.55 -6.19 10.40
N ARG A 148 3.61 -7.52 10.38
CA ARG A 148 4.76 -8.30 10.91
C ARG A 148 5.93 -8.38 9.94
N TYR A 149 5.76 -7.99 8.68
CA TYR A 149 6.84 -7.99 7.69
C TYR A 149 7.80 -6.82 7.89
N GLU A 150 9.09 -7.07 7.71
CA GLU A 150 10.13 -6.03 7.75
C GLU A 150 9.86 -4.92 6.73
N ALA A 151 9.34 -5.28 5.55
CA ALA A 151 8.93 -4.32 4.52
C ALA A 151 7.98 -3.24 5.07
N TYR A 152 6.99 -3.63 5.88
CA TYR A 152 6.08 -2.69 6.53
C TYR A 152 6.83 -1.73 7.46
N GLY A 153 7.72 -2.27 8.31
CA GLY A 153 8.55 -1.49 9.23
C GLY A 153 9.45 -0.47 8.50
N MET A 154 10.14 -0.91 7.45
CA MET A 154 10.96 -0.05 6.59
C MET A 154 10.14 1.08 5.97
N MET A 155 8.95 0.76 5.46
CA MET A 155 8.07 1.73 4.83
C MET A 155 7.56 2.78 5.83
N ARG A 156 7.03 2.33 6.98
CA ARG A 156 6.59 3.20 8.09
C ARG A 156 7.72 4.14 8.54
N PHE A 157 8.92 3.58 8.72
CA PHE A 157 10.09 4.34 9.14
C PHE A 157 10.44 5.44 8.13
N LEU A 158 10.50 5.10 6.83
CA LEU A 158 10.81 6.08 5.79
C LEU A 158 9.76 7.19 5.67
N ILE A 159 8.47 6.85 5.71
CA ILE A 159 7.39 7.85 5.64
C ILE A 159 7.49 8.79 6.85
N SER A 160 7.60 8.23 8.05
CA SER A 160 7.68 9.02 9.29
C SER A 160 8.91 9.93 9.29
N ALA A 161 10.06 9.41 8.87
CA ALA A 161 11.29 10.18 8.83
C ALA A 161 11.26 11.27 7.76
N ALA A 162 10.69 11.00 6.59
CA ALA A 162 10.54 11.99 5.52
C ALA A 162 9.60 13.14 5.91
N GLN A 163 8.59 12.88 6.74
CA GLN A 163 7.67 13.90 7.27
C GLN A 163 8.31 14.75 8.39
N GLN A 164 9.14 14.15 9.25
CA GLN A 164 9.75 14.84 10.38
C GLN A 164 10.96 15.69 9.99
N ASP A 165 11.78 15.22 9.05
CA ASP A 165 13.03 15.87 8.67
C ASP A 165 13.13 16.06 7.15
N LYS A 166 12.91 17.31 6.73
CA LYS A 166 13.00 17.77 5.33
C LYS A 166 14.41 17.65 4.75
N ASN A 167 15.44 17.56 5.60
CA ASN A 167 16.85 17.46 5.19
C ASN A 167 17.43 16.05 5.36
N ALA A 168 16.65 15.10 5.90
CA ALA A 168 17.11 13.74 6.11
C ALA A 168 17.65 13.15 4.81
N ASN A 169 18.92 12.75 4.83
CA ASN A 169 19.53 12.01 3.74
C ASN A 169 19.38 10.50 4.00
N ILE A 170 19.33 9.72 2.93
CA ILE A 170 19.10 8.28 3.03
C ILE A 170 20.16 7.56 3.89
N ASN A 171 21.41 8.04 3.93
CA ASN A 171 22.47 7.40 4.72
C ASN A 171 22.20 7.57 6.22
N GLN A 172 21.87 8.79 6.67
CA GLN A 172 21.48 9.08 8.06
C GLN A 172 20.26 8.27 8.49
N LEU A 173 19.29 8.10 7.58
CA LEU A 173 18.13 7.27 7.84
C LEU A 173 18.50 5.80 8.01
N CYS A 174 19.42 5.27 7.20
CA CYS A 174 19.89 3.89 7.34
C CYS A 174 20.65 3.69 8.66
N ASP A 175 21.49 4.66 9.06
CA ASP A 175 22.21 4.61 10.33
C ASP A 175 21.23 4.60 11.52
N ARG A 176 20.18 5.42 11.48
CA ARG A 176 19.10 5.43 12.50
C ARG A 176 18.27 4.14 12.48
N TYR A 177 18.08 3.53 11.31
CA TYR A 177 17.40 2.24 11.16
C TYR A 177 18.26 1.07 11.69
N GLY A 178 19.58 1.26 11.79
CA GLY A 178 20.52 0.28 12.32
C GLY A 178 21.09 -0.68 11.26
N ILE A 179 21.02 -0.34 9.97
CA ILE A 179 21.60 -1.17 8.90
C ILE A 179 22.39 -0.33 7.89
N SER A 180 23.31 -0.97 7.16
CA SER A 180 24.10 -0.26 6.16
C SER A 180 23.22 0.28 5.03
N ALA A 181 23.58 1.44 4.49
CA ALA A 181 22.81 2.05 3.41
C ALA A 181 22.82 1.22 2.11
N SER A 182 23.81 0.35 1.91
CA SER A 182 23.81 -0.61 0.80
C SER A 182 22.75 -1.68 1.00
N TYR A 183 22.73 -2.31 2.19
CA TYR A 183 21.76 -3.34 2.53
C TYR A 183 20.32 -2.80 2.57
N PHE A 184 20.11 -1.61 3.12
CA PHE A 184 18.79 -0.96 3.12
C PHE A 184 18.26 -0.75 1.69
N ARG A 185 19.10 -0.21 0.79
CA ARG A 185 18.68 0.04 -0.60
C ARG A 185 18.37 -1.25 -1.34
N GLN A 186 19.14 -2.31 -1.10
CA GLN A 186 18.89 -3.63 -1.65
C GLN A 186 17.54 -4.17 -1.15
N LEU A 187 17.37 -4.30 0.16
CA LEU A 187 16.16 -4.85 0.78
C LEU A 187 14.91 -4.05 0.41
N TYR A 188 15.00 -2.72 0.36
CA TYR A 188 13.88 -1.87 -0.05
C TYR A 188 13.51 -2.10 -1.52
N ARG A 189 14.50 -2.25 -2.41
CA ARG A 189 14.25 -2.48 -3.83
C ARG A 189 13.65 -3.86 -4.08
N GLU A 190 14.13 -4.88 -3.38
CA GLU A 190 13.58 -6.24 -3.43
C GLU A 190 12.11 -6.27 -2.97
N ASN A 191 11.76 -5.47 -1.96
CA ASN A 191 10.39 -5.42 -1.44
C ASN A 191 9.43 -4.61 -2.31
N PHE A 192 9.84 -3.45 -2.82
CA PHE A 192 8.92 -2.46 -3.40
C PHE A 192 9.14 -2.18 -4.88
N ASN A 193 10.17 -2.78 -5.51
CA ASN A 193 10.57 -2.52 -6.89
C ASN A 193 10.83 -1.02 -7.21
N LYS A 194 11.03 -0.21 -6.17
CA LYS A 194 11.27 1.24 -6.22
C LYS A 194 12.46 1.57 -5.31
N THR A 195 13.00 2.78 -5.45
CA THR A 195 14.09 3.23 -4.56
C THR A 195 13.52 3.95 -3.33
N ALA A 196 14.17 3.77 -2.18
CA ALA A 196 13.81 4.48 -0.95
C ALA A 196 13.88 6.01 -1.14
N LYS A 197 14.86 6.50 -1.93
CA LYS A 197 14.95 7.92 -2.29
C LYS A 197 13.70 8.42 -3.01
N ARG A 198 13.19 7.67 -3.99
CA ARG A 198 11.93 8.04 -4.67
C ARG A 198 10.76 8.08 -3.70
N LYS A 199 10.70 7.16 -2.74
CA LYS A 199 9.65 7.18 -1.73
C LYS A 199 9.71 8.42 -0.83
N ILE A 200 10.90 8.77 -0.33
CA ILE A 200 11.12 9.99 0.46
C ILE A 200 10.69 11.22 -0.36
N MET A 201 11.13 11.32 -1.61
CA MET A 201 10.75 12.42 -2.49
C MET A 201 9.24 12.48 -2.72
N GLY A 202 8.57 11.35 -2.93
CA GLY A 202 7.12 11.30 -3.09
C GLY A 202 6.36 11.77 -1.85
N VAL A 203 6.82 11.40 -0.65
CA VAL A 203 6.24 11.89 0.62
C VAL A 203 6.41 13.41 0.75
N ARG A 204 7.60 13.93 0.45
CA ARG A 204 7.88 15.38 0.48
C ARG A 204 7.11 16.15 -0.59
N MET A 205 6.97 15.59 -1.79
CA MET A 205 6.16 16.15 -2.87
C MET A 205 4.69 16.23 -2.47
N GLY A 206 4.16 15.19 -1.80
CA GLY A 206 2.80 15.23 -1.23
C GLY A 206 2.60 16.38 -0.26
N ALA A 207 3.56 16.60 0.65
CA ALA A 207 3.52 17.75 1.57
C ALA A 207 3.64 19.10 0.83
N ALA A 208 4.48 19.19 -0.19
CA ALA A 208 4.59 20.39 -1.03
C ALA A 208 3.30 20.69 -1.79
N ILE A 209 2.60 19.67 -2.31
CA ILE A 209 1.30 19.87 -2.96
C ILE A 209 0.30 20.48 -1.98
N LEU A 210 0.26 19.96 -0.75
CA LEU A 210 -0.59 20.53 0.29
C LEU A 210 -0.23 22.00 0.57
N GLN A 211 1.07 22.31 0.68
CA GLN A 211 1.53 23.69 0.83
C GLN A 211 1.16 24.59 -0.36
N LEU A 212 1.19 24.09 -1.60
CA LEU A 212 0.78 24.85 -2.79
C LEU A 212 -0.72 25.20 -2.77
N ILE A 213 -1.54 24.35 -2.14
CA ILE A 213 -2.99 24.51 -2.02
C ILE A 213 -3.34 25.42 -0.84
N GLU A 214 -2.66 25.26 0.29
CA GLU A 214 -3.01 25.92 1.56
C GLU A 214 -2.28 27.25 1.80
N SER A 215 -1.28 27.60 0.98
CA SER A 215 -0.45 28.80 1.20
C SER A 215 -0.07 29.55 -0.06
N GLU A 216 0.32 30.81 0.12
CA GLU A 216 0.82 31.70 -0.94
C GLU A 216 2.34 31.64 -1.12
N HIS A 217 3.02 30.65 -0.53
CA HIS A 217 4.47 30.50 -0.67
C HIS A 217 4.89 30.38 -2.13
N SER A 218 6.08 30.87 -2.47
CA SER A 218 6.56 30.78 -3.84
C SER A 218 6.81 29.32 -4.25
N ILE A 219 6.65 29.00 -5.53
CA ILE A 219 6.94 27.65 -6.07
C ILE A 219 8.40 27.25 -5.78
N LEU A 220 9.31 28.24 -5.76
CA LEU A 220 10.70 28.03 -5.39
C LEU A 220 10.84 27.58 -3.94
N ASP A 221 10.25 28.31 -3.00
CA ASP A 221 10.36 28.00 -1.57
C ASP A 221 9.76 26.62 -1.26
N VAL A 222 8.58 26.33 -1.81
CA VAL A 222 7.93 25.02 -1.66
C VAL A 222 8.80 23.89 -2.24
N GLY A 223 9.38 24.10 -3.42
CA GLY A 223 10.27 23.12 -4.03
C GLY A 223 11.54 22.87 -3.19
N LEU A 224 12.15 23.94 -2.68
CA LEU A 224 13.33 23.86 -1.80
C LEU A 224 13.00 23.14 -0.49
N GLU A 225 11.86 23.44 0.12
CA GLU A 225 11.40 22.76 1.34
C GLU A 225 11.11 21.27 1.12
N ALA A 226 10.65 20.89 -0.08
CA ALA A 226 10.49 19.49 -0.44
C ALA A 226 11.81 18.78 -0.80
N GLY A 227 12.95 19.49 -0.76
CA GLY A 227 14.28 18.95 -1.02
C GLY A 227 14.69 18.93 -2.49
N TYR A 228 14.03 19.71 -3.35
CA TYR A 228 14.46 19.91 -4.74
C TYR A 228 15.54 20.99 -4.82
N CYS A 229 16.45 20.86 -5.78
CA CYS A 229 17.52 21.84 -6.00
C CYS A 229 17.07 23.10 -6.76
N SER A 230 15.88 23.09 -7.37
CA SER A 230 15.32 24.23 -8.09
C SER A 230 13.81 24.08 -8.30
N ALA A 231 13.12 25.21 -8.51
CA ALA A 231 11.71 25.26 -8.89
C ALA A 231 11.43 24.49 -10.20
N SER A 232 12.34 24.56 -11.17
CA SER A 232 12.20 23.84 -12.44
C SER A 232 12.28 22.33 -12.26
N HIS A 233 13.20 21.84 -11.41
CA HIS A 233 13.30 20.42 -11.11
C HIS A 233 12.03 19.92 -10.40
N PHE A 234 11.55 20.66 -9.40
CA PHE A 234 10.28 20.36 -8.73
C PHE A 234 9.09 20.34 -9.71
N THR A 235 8.95 21.37 -10.55
CA THR A 235 7.86 21.47 -11.52
C THR A 235 7.85 20.31 -12.51
N ASN A 236 9.03 19.94 -13.04
CA ASN A 236 9.14 18.85 -14.00
C ASN A 236 8.80 17.50 -13.37
N ASP A 237 9.26 17.26 -12.14
CA ASP A 237 8.99 16.02 -11.42
C ASP A 237 7.50 15.92 -11.05
N LEU A 238 6.91 17.01 -10.54
CA LEU A 238 5.49 17.10 -10.23
C LEU A 238 4.60 16.85 -11.45
N LYS A 239 4.91 17.50 -12.58
CA LYS A 239 4.17 17.31 -13.83
C LYS A 239 4.30 15.89 -14.35
N LYS A 240 5.46 15.25 -14.17
CA LYS A 240 5.67 13.87 -14.56
C LYS A 240 4.84 12.90 -13.72
N GLU A 241 4.74 13.15 -12.42
CA GLU A 241 4.06 12.26 -11.48
C GLU A 241 2.54 12.48 -11.44
N LEU A 242 2.04 13.71 -11.64
CA LEU A 242 0.62 14.06 -11.51
C LEU A 242 -0.03 14.60 -12.78
N GLY A 243 0.75 14.87 -13.83
CA GLY A 243 0.25 15.52 -15.05
C GLY A 243 -0.01 17.02 -14.92
N LEU A 244 0.20 17.60 -13.73
CA LEU A 244 -0.12 19.00 -13.41
C LEU A 244 1.13 19.77 -12.96
N THR A 245 1.16 21.06 -13.28
CA THR A 245 2.15 22.02 -12.80
C THR A 245 1.78 22.58 -11.42
N PRO A 246 2.75 23.14 -10.67
CA PRO A 246 2.45 23.76 -9.38
C PRO A 246 1.36 24.85 -9.45
N SER A 247 1.36 25.65 -10.53
CA SER A 247 0.38 26.71 -10.73
C SER A 247 -1.03 26.16 -11.00
N GLU A 248 -1.15 25.08 -11.78
CA GLU A 248 -2.44 24.42 -12.03
C GLU A 248 -3.02 23.83 -10.74
N ILE A 249 -2.17 23.24 -9.90
CA ILE A 249 -2.57 22.73 -8.58
C ILE A 249 -3.09 23.85 -7.67
N ARG A 250 -2.40 25.00 -7.62
CA ARG A 250 -2.86 26.16 -6.84
C ARG A 250 -4.24 26.64 -7.29
N HIS A 251 -4.44 26.70 -8.61
CA HIS A 251 -5.73 27.12 -9.17
C HIS A 251 -6.86 26.14 -8.82
N LEU A 252 -6.56 24.83 -8.84
CA LEU A 252 -7.51 23.80 -8.42
C LEU A 252 -7.89 23.95 -6.93
N GLY A 253 -6.91 24.24 -6.08
CA GLY A 253 -7.13 24.53 -4.66
C GLY A 253 -8.13 25.68 -4.46
N ALA A 254 -7.93 26.81 -5.15
CA ALA A 254 -8.85 27.95 -5.07
C ALA A 254 -10.30 27.57 -5.43
N MET A 255 -10.50 26.78 -6.48
CA MET A 255 -11.83 26.31 -6.89
C MET A 255 -12.52 25.40 -5.87
N LEU A 256 -11.74 24.66 -5.06
CA LEU A 256 -12.28 23.73 -4.06
C LEU A 256 -12.73 24.43 -2.78
N TYR A 257 -12.14 25.59 -2.44
CA TYR A 257 -12.45 26.35 -1.23
C TYR A 257 -13.37 27.57 -1.44
N GLU A 258 -13.71 27.89 -2.69
CA GLU A 258 -14.63 28.98 -3.05
C GLU A 258 -16.11 28.53 -3.21
N GLN A 259 -16.53 27.41 -2.62
CA GLN A 259 -17.94 26.96 -2.56
C GLN A 259 -18.61 27.27 -1.22
#